data_AF-A0A7E4ZTQ5-F1
#
_entry.id   AF-A0A7E4ZTQ5-F1
#
_cell.length_a   1.000
_cell.length_b   1.000
_cell.length_c   1.000
_cell.angle_alpha   90.00
_cell.angle_beta   90.00
_cell.angle_gamma   90.00
#
_symmetry.space_group_name_H-M   'P 1'
#
loop_
_entity.id
_entity.type
_entity.pdbx_description
1 polymer ?
#
loop_
_entity_poly.entity_id
_entity_poly.type
_entity_poly.pdbx_seq_one_letter_code
_entity_poly.pdbx_strand_id
1 'polypeptide(L)'
;MSSPDMMDFETDSVQSPHSVQSPATMAAQVDSNFVMRHNVTAEAYQLFKDDVDFLFSGKVMPADQPALLHRIRSNCEGLITAFEAEKQYLMGDVLCSWATRQQKVSIGSVWTQQQHYALLTTIDTQFEYFGELLEQTLTGLTFLRDNYPNQGFSEVHGRVLHIAHYFLFYSVIVAKQPPSVVVKCGEAENHRRSRFWFNTEIRVLGGRAFGLHRVGEGLQIQCYLITDDTARILLSNAYHDVFENEEFVIEPMTAMLKMDEVNALAAKFDDMRVAKKGPLRRDSVATKRYCLCYNIRASATHGIDLIGKKVSLPFAVLVGPKTDVEAKLFLERSFADLVLKPLSEVPESVTYLEMAAALEMKFQSIIETPQKSTDTIPAIQPRMFSNQSKHHLIRRLKPDNDARILLNNFLKLPVAEEYCLKKGSTTNGEWKLVPFFEWFFKIAEFVNKHLVQMWNEGLIYGFCGKEEAEDLLKETRQTTLLIRFSDIEFGKLKVSVRDRTGAIRHHWYDTTELSTRSLARELLSNSKYYGVESIYPNINFAQALGARTPPNEPPKPRHLQPTPLYFDNQDAGMFTF
;
A
#
# COMPACT_ATOMS: atom_id res chain seq x y z
N MET A 1 -4.97 -68.11 -6.25
CA MET A 1 -3.96 -67.61 -7.20
C MET A 1 -3.29 -66.45 -6.53
N SER A 2 -2.05 -66.72 -6.14
CA SER A 2 -1.24 -65.97 -5.20
C SER A 2 -0.55 -64.81 -5.89
N SER A 3 -0.41 -63.69 -5.18
CA SER A 3 0.50 -62.60 -5.52
C SER A 3 1.94 -63.10 -5.63
N PRO A 4 2.76 -62.51 -6.51
CA PRO A 4 4.20 -62.47 -6.31
C PRO A 4 4.68 -61.04 -6.04
N ASP A 5 5.55 -60.96 -5.04
CA ASP A 5 6.38 -59.83 -4.64
C ASP A 5 7.20 -59.26 -5.81
N MET A 6 7.32 -57.93 -5.85
CA MET A 6 8.37 -57.23 -6.60
C MET A 6 9.08 -56.28 -5.64
N MET A 7 10.33 -56.62 -5.40
CA MET A 7 11.26 -56.01 -4.45
C MET A 7 11.55 -54.54 -4.77
N ASP A 8 11.63 -53.74 -3.71
CA ASP A 8 12.27 -52.43 -3.70
C ASP A 8 13.75 -52.56 -4.06
N PHE A 9 14.17 -51.84 -5.10
CA PHE A 9 15.57 -51.50 -5.31
C PHE A 9 15.80 -50.09 -4.74
N GLU A 10 16.24 -50.03 -3.49
CA GLU A 10 16.92 -48.86 -2.95
C GLU A 10 18.24 -48.67 -3.72
N THR A 11 18.30 -47.63 -4.56
CA THR A 11 19.58 -47.09 -5.01
C THR A 11 20.12 -46.17 -3.93
N ASP A 12 21.08 -46.68 -3.15
CA ASP A 12 21.97 -45.91 -2.30
C ASP A 12 22.70 -44.85 -3.13
N SER A 13 22.17 -43.63 -3.15
CA SER A 13 22.96 -42.46 -3.51
C SER A 13 23.80 -42.06 -2.30
N VAL A 14 25.07 -42.44 -2.34
CA VAL A 14 26.14 -41.99 -1.44
C VAL A 14 26.04 -40.47 -1.27
N GLN A 15 25.57 -40.03 -0.10
CA GLN A 15 25.62 -38.64 0.31
C GLN A 15 27.10 -38.25 0.51
N SER A 16 27.58 -37.33 -0.32
CA SER A 16 28.76 -36.53 0.00
C SER A 16 28.44 -35.64 1.21
N PRO A 17 29.25 -35.65 2.28
CA PRO A 17 29.12 -34.63 3.31
C PRO A 17 29.70 -33.32 2.73
N HIS A 18 29.08 -32.18 3.04
CA HIS A 18 29.44 -30.83 2.59
C HIS A 18 28.77 -30.36 1.28
N SER A 19 27.48 -30.05 1.36
CA SER A 19 26.86 -29.05 0.48
C SER A 19 26.43 -27.86 1.33
N VAL A 20 27.00 -26.69 1.03
CA VAL A 20 26.61 -25.38 1.58
C VAL A 20 25.09 -25.22 1.42
N GLN A 21 24.37 -25.02 2.53
CA GLN A 21 22.91 -24.95 2.51
C GLN A 21 22.47 -23.66 1.81
N SER A 22 21.92 -23.79 0.60
CA SER A 22 21.11 -22.72 -0.01
C SER A 22 20.04 -22.25 0.98
N PRO A 23 19.59 -20.98 0.92
CA PRO A 23 18.55 -20.48 1.82
C PRO A 23 17.39 -21.48 1.91
N ALA A 24 17.22 -22.10 3.08
CA ALA A 24 16.35 -23.27 3.23
C ALA A 24 14.85 -22.91 3.17
N THR A 25 14.53 -21.63 3.37
CA THR A 25 13.14 -21.16 3.36
C THR A 25 12.67 -20.88 1.93
N MET A 26 11.47 -21.37 1.59
CA MET A 26 10.84 -21.09 0.29
C MET A 26 10.71 -19.58 0.01
N ALA A 27 10.61 -18.75 1.05
CA ALA A 27 10.54 -17.29 0.92
C ALA A 27 11.83 -16.69 0.34
N ALA A 28 13.01 -17.12 0.79
CA ALA A 28 14.28 -16.62 0.28
C ALA A 28 14.59 -17.13 -1.15
N GLN A 29 14.07 -18.30 -1.51
CA GLN A 29 14.27 -18.92 -2.83
C GLN A 29 13.47 -18.29 -3.97
N VAL A 30 12.52 -17.39 -3.68
CA VAL A 30 11.73 -16.69 -4.70
C VAL A 30 12.61 -15.77 -5.57
N ASP A 31 13.73 -15.30 -5.02
CA ASP A 31 14.68 -14.44 -5.72
C ASP A 31 15.96 -15.21 -6.07
N SER A 32 16.07 -15.64 -7.34
CA SER A 32 17.24 -16.37 -7.83
C SER A 32 18.53 -15.57 -7.75
N ASN A 33 18.46 -14.23 -7.89
CA ASN A 33 19.64 -13.37 -7.81
C ASN A 33 20.14 -13.25 -6.37
N PHE A 34 19.21 -13.17 -5.40
CA PHE A 34 19.56 -13.28 -3.99
C PHE A 34 20.26 -14.60 -3.69
N VAL A 35 19.65 -15.74 -4.06
CA VAL A 35 20.21 -17.08 -3.79
C VAL A 35 21.62 -17.22 -4.36
N MET A 36 21.83 -16.80 -5.60
CA MET A 36 23.15 -16.86 -6.25
C MET A 36 24.20 -16.05 -5.47
N ARG A 37 23.89 -14.80 -5.11
CA ARG A 37 24.83 -13.92 -4.39
C ARG A 37 25.08 -14.41 -2.97
N HIS A 38 24.03 -14.83 -2.28
CA HIS A 38 24.12 -15.35 -0.92
C HIS A 38 24.98 -16.62 -0.87
N ASN A 39 24.83 -17.53 -1.83
CA ASN A 39 25.67 -18.73 -1.91
C ASN A 39 27.16 -18.37 -2.09
N VAL A 40 27.49 -17.38 -2.92
CA VAL A 40 28.89 -16.91 -3.07
C VAL A 40 29.45 -16.39 -1.74
N THR A 41 28.67 -15.60 -1.00
CA THR A 41 29.08 -15.10 0.32
C THR A 41 29.19 -16.23 1.34
N ALA A 42 28.24 -17.17 1.34
CA ALA A 42 28.24 -18.33 2.23
C ALA A 42 29.43 -19.26 1.97
N GLU A 43 29.82 -19.47 0.70
CA GLU A 43 31.02 -20.22 0.33
C GLU A 43 32.30 -19.52 0.82
N ALA A 44 32.40 -18.20 0.62
CA ALA A 44 33.53 -17.42 1.13
C ALA A 44 33.60 -17.45 2.68
N TYR A 45 32.44 -17.39 3.35
CA TYR A 45 32.35 -17.51 4.79
C TYR A 45 32.75 -18.91 5.27
N GLN A 46 32.35 -19.97 4.56
CA GLN A 46 32.68 -21.34 4.92
C GLN A 46 34.20 -21.56 4.90
N LEU A 47 34.92 -21.03 3.91
CA LEU A 47 36.39 -21.08 3.86
C LEU A 47 37.03 -20.37 5.06
N PHE A 48 36.50 -19.20 5.43
CA PHE A 48 36.95 -18.48 6.63
C PHE A 48 36.68 -19.31 7.90
N LYS A 49 35.47 -19.85 8.04
CA LYS A 49 35.04 -20.65 9.19
C LYS A 49 35.89 -21.90 9.35
N ASP A 50 36.13 -22.66 8.29
CA ASP A 50 36.91 -23.89 8.32
C ASP A 50 38.36 -23.64 8.77
N ASP A 51 38.98 -22.55 8.29
CA ASP A 51 40.33 -22.17 8.71
C ASP A 51 40.39 -21.73 10.17
N VAL A 52 39.38 -20.99 10.61
CA VAL A 52 39.25 -20.52 11.98
C VAL A 52 38.98 -21.68 12.94
N ASP A 53 38.08 -22.60 12.60
CA ASP A 53 37.81 -23.83 13.36
C ASP A 53 39.04 -24.75 13.42
N PHE A 54 39.81 -24.83 12.32
CA PHE A 54 41.06 -25.57 12.32
C PHE A 54 42.08 -24.95 13.29
N LEU A 55 42.21 -23.62 13.30
CA LEU A 55 43.03 -22.89 14.27
C LEU A 55 42.57 -23.16 15.72
N PHE A 56 41.25 -23.19 15.95
CA PHE A 56 40.65 -23.48 17.25
C PHE A 56 40.81 -24.92 17.72
N SER A 57 40.91 -25.88 16.80
CA SER A 57 41.03 -27.29 17.13
C SER A 57 42.29 -27.62 17.96
N GLY A 58 43.26 -26.69 18.04
CA GLY A 58 44.53 -26.87 18.72
C GLY A 58 45.44 -27.90 18.04
N LYS A 59 45.05 -28.42 16.88
CA LYS A 59 45.80 -29.41 16.09
C LYS A 59 46.84 -28.77 15.17
N VAL A 60 46.89 -27.44 15.11
CA VAL A 60 47.84 -26.70 14.28
C VAL A 60 49.22 -26.73 14.92
N MET A 61 50.22 -27.23 14.19
CA MET A 61 51.60 -27.19 14.66
C MET A 61 52.07 -25.73 14.79
N PRO A 62 52.86 -25.37 15.83
CA PRO A 62 53.33 -23.99 16.01
C PRO A 62 54.08 -23.41 14.79
N ALA A 63 54.73 -24.26 14.00
CA ALA A 63 55.43 -23.86 12.78
C ALA A 63 54.48 -23.42 11.64
N ASP A 64 53.28 -24.00 11.57
CA ASP A 64 52.31 -23.76 10.49
C ASP A 64 51.31 -22.63 10.84
N GLN A 65 51.26 -22.25 12.12
CA GLN A 65 50.35 -21.24 12.64
C GLN A 65 50.48 -19.87 11.93
N PRO A 66 51.69 -19.33 11.64
CA PRO A 66 51.82 -18.06 10.92
C PRO A 66 51.28 -18.13 9.48
N ALA A 67 51.49 -19.27 8.79
CA ALA A 67 50.99 -19.48 7.44
C ALA A 67 49.46 -19.58 7.41
N LEU A 68 48.86 -20.26 8.40
CA LEU A 68 47.41 -20.32 8.56
C LEU A 68 46.79 -18.95 8.85
N LEU A 69 47.40 -18.16 9.74
CA LEU A 69 46.93 -16.79 10.05
C LEU A 69 47.00 -15.88 8.81
N HIS A 70 48.04 -16.03 7.98
CA HIS A 70 48.12 -15.32 6.70
C HIS A 70 47.03 -15.78 5.71
N ARG A 71 46.76 -17.08 5.63
CA ARG A 71 45.67 -17.64 4.81
C ARG A 71 44.30 -17.12 5.23
N ILE A 72 43.99 -17.13 6.53
CA ILE A 72 42.74 -16.59 7.08
C ILE A 72 42.58 -15.13 6.67
N ARG A 73 43.63 -14.32 6.85
CA ARG A 73 43.60 -12.90 6.46
C ARG A 73 43.36 -12.73 4.96
N SER A 74 43.99 -13.53 4.11
CA SER A 74 43.77 -13.50 2.66
C SER A 74 42.33 -13.86 2.31
N ASN A 75 41.75 -14.87 2.95
CA ASN A 75 40.37 -15.30 2.75
C ASN A 75 39.37 -14.21 3.18
N CYS A 76 39.69 -13.44 4.22
CA CYS A 76 38.86 -12.31 4.64
C CYS A 76 38.69 -11.24 3.57
N GLU A 77 39.67 -11.01 2.67
CA GLU A 77 39.51 -10.03 1.59
C GLU A 77 38.48 -10.49 0.55
N GLY A 78 38.48 -11.78 0.21
CA GLY A 78 37.45 -12.39 -0.64
C GLY A 78 36.07 -12.31 0.01
N LEU A 79 35.99 -12.62 1.31
CA LEU A 79 34.75 -12.54 2.09
C LEU A 79 34.21 -11.11 2.18
N ILE A 80 35.06 -10.10 2.43
CA ILE A 80 34.65 -8.69 2.45
C ILE A 80 34.10 -8.28 1.08
N THR A 81 34.74 -8.70 0.00
CA THR A 81 34.28 -8.41 -1.36
C THR A 81 32.91 -9.02 -1.63
N ALA A 82 32.67 -10.26 -1.19
CA ALA A 82 31.37 -10.92 -1.29
C ALA A 82 30.31 -10.19 -0.45
N PHE A 83 30.63 -9.82 0.79
CA PHE A 83 29.73 -9.04 1.65
C PHE A 83 29.32 -7.69 1.05
N GLU A 84 30.26 -6.94 0.48
CA GLU A 84 29.94 -5.68 -0.18
C GLU A 84 29.01 -5.87 -1.38
N ALA A 85 29.26 -6.89 -2.20
CA ALA A 85 28.44 -7.19 -3.37
C ALA A 85 27.02 -7.61 -3.00
N GLU A 86 26.85 -8.45 -1.97
CA GLU A 86 25.53 -8.86 -1.48
C GLU A 86 24.80 -7.71 -0.76
N LYS A 87 25.49 -6.94 0.08
CA LYS A 87 24.94 -5.72 0.70
C LYS A 87 24.43 -4.74 -0.36
N GLN A 88 25.22 -4.48 -1.40
CA GLN A 88 24.84 -3.56 -2.46
C GLN A 88 23.57 -4.02 -3.18
N TYR A 89 23.43 -5.33 -3.44
CA TYR A 89 22.22 -5.91 -4.01
C TYR A 89 21.01 -5.75 -3.07
N LEU A 90 21.15 -6.13 -1.80
CA LEU A 90 20.05 -6.05 -0.82
C LEU A 90 19.59 -4.60 -0.57
N MET A 91 20.52 -3.66 -0.43
CA MET A 91 20.18 -2.26 -0.19
C MET A 91 19.72 -1.54 -1.48
N GLY A 92 20.48 -1.72 -2.56
CA GLY A 92 20.35 -0.95 -3.78
C GLY A 92 19.28 -1.46 -4.73
N ASP A 93 19.18 -2.78 -4.90
CA ASP A 93 18.22 -3.37 -5.83
C ASP A 93 16.94 -3.80 -5.11
N VAL A 94 17.06 -4.52 -3.99
CA VAL A 94 15.89 -5.09 -3.29
C VAL A 94 15.15 -4.02 -2.49
N LEU A 95 15.80 -3.43 -1.48
CA LEU A 95 15.14 -2.50 -0.55
C LEU A 95 14.78 -1.17 -1.21
N CYS A 96 15.66 -0.63 -2.06
CA CYS A 96 15.37 0.61 -2.77
C CYS A 96 14.18 0.44 -3.72
N SER A 97 14.13 -0.64 -4.51
CA SER A 97 12.98 -0.92 -5.39
C SER A 97 11.70 -1.09 -4.60
N TRP A 98 11.77 -1.74 -3.43
CA TRP A 98 10.64 -1.83 -2.52
C TRP A 98 10.19 -0.44 -2.07
N ALA A 99 11.09 0.42 -1.59
CA ALA A 99 10.77 1.78 -1.13
C ALA A 99 10.20 2.67 -2.26
N THR A 100 10.77 2.62 -3.47
CA THR A 100 10.24 3.34 -4.65
C THR A 100 8.83 2.89 -4.99
N ARG A 101 8.55 1.58 -4.87
CA ARG A 101 7.20 1.05 -5.07
C ARG A 101 6.26 1.44 -3.93
N GLN A 102 6.74 1.49 -2.68
CA GLN A 102 5.98 1.92 -1.50
C GLN A 102 5.42 3.32 -1.70
N GLN A 103 6.22 4.24 -2.23
CA GLN A 103 5.80 5.60 -2.58
C GLN A 103 4.59 5.57 -3.53
N LYS A 104 4.69 4.82 -4.62
CA LYS A 104 3.63 4.74 -5.65
C LYS A 104 2.36 4.08 -5.13
N VAL A 105 2.48 3.01 -4.33
CA VAL A 105 1.29 2.32 -3.80
C VAL A 105 0.62 3.08 -2.64
N SER A 106 1.30 4.05 -2.02
CA SER A 106 0.73 4.85 -0.91
C SER A 106 -0.49 5.71 -1.29
N ILE A 107 -0.76 5.87 -2.60
CA ILE A 107 -1.96 6.51 -3.15
C ILE A 107 -3.05 5.50 -3.57
N GLY A 108 -2.73 4.21 -3.53
CA GLY A 108 -3.58 3.10 -3.95
C GLY A 108 -4.45 2.55 -2.84
N SER A 109 -5.20 1.49 -3.17
CA SER A 109 -6.12 0.84 -2.24
C SER A 109 -5.42 0.23 -1.02
N VAL A 110 -6.14 0.01 0.09
CA VAL A 110 -5.65 -0.73 1.27
C VAL A 110 -5.14 -2.11 0.87
N TRP A 111 -5.87 -2.81 -0.01
CA TRP A 111 -5.43 -4.11 -0.53
C TRP A 111 -4.09 -4.01 -1.25
N THR A 112 -3.92 -3.04 -2.16
CA THR A 112 -2.67 -2.82 -2.90
C THR A 112 -1.50 -2.53 -1.96
N GLN A 113 -1.73 -1.70 -0.94
CA GLN A 113 -0.73 -1.37 0.07
C GLN A 113 -0.35 -2.60 0.91
N GLN A 114 -1.33 -3.42 1.32
CA GLN A 114 -1.09 -4.65 2.09
C GLN A 114 -0.32 -5.70 1.28
N GLN A 115 -0.66 -5.91 0.01
CA GLN A 115 0.10 -6.82 -0.86
C GLN A 115 1.57 -6.40 -0.99
N HIS A 116 1.81 -5.09 -1.10
CA HIS A 116 3.17 -4.58 -1.15
C HIS A 116 3.91 -4.68 0.21
N TYR A 117 3.20 -4.40 1.31
CA TYR A 117 3.74 -4.55 2.67
C TYR A 117 4.13 -6.00 2.98
N ALA A 118 3.32 -6.98 2.54
CA ALA A 118 3.60 -8.40 2.76
C ALA A 118 4.93 -8.87 2.15
N LEU A 119 5.45 -8.18 1.11
CA LEU A 119 6.77 -8.47 0.55
C LEU A 119 7.90 -8.25 1.55
N LEU A 120 7.71 -7.39 2.56
CA LEU A 120 8.72 -7.15 3.60
C LEU A 120 9.07 -8.43 4.36
N THR A 121 8.15 -9.38 4.53
CA THR A 121 8.47 -10.65 5.20
C THR A 121 9.54 -11.44 4.44
N THR A 122 9.48 -11.41 3.10
CA THR A 122 10.51 -12.05 2.25
C THR A 122 11.83 -11.28 2.33
N ILE A 123 11.79 -9.95 2.20
CA ILE A 123 12.97 -9.11 2.28
C ILE A 123 13.66 -9.23 3.64
N ASP A 124 12.88 -9.23 4.73
CA ASP A 124 13.38 -9.41 6.09
C ASP A 124 14.10 -10.75 6.24
N THR A 125 13.54 -11.83 5.68
CA THR A 125 14.21 -13.15 5.67
C THR A 125 15.55 -13.11 4.94
N GLN A 126 15.64 -12.45 3.78
CA GLN A 126 16.90 -12.27 3.05
C GLN A 126 17.93 -11.48 3.88
N PHE A 127 17.47 -10.44 4.57
CA PHE A 127 18.30 -9.60 5.44
C PHE A 127 18.79 -10.36 6.67
N GLU A 128 17.99 -11.26 7.25
CA GLU A 128 18.41 -12.11 8.36
C GLU A 128 19.52 -13.08 7.94
N TYR A 129 19.38 -13.77 6.79
CA TYR A 129 20.44 -14.65 6.29
C TYR A 129 21.78 -13.92 6.08
N PHE A 130 21.73 -12.74 5.47
CA PHE A 130 22.93 -11.92 5.30
C PHE A 130 23.49 -11.41 6.64
N GLY A 131 22.60 -10.97 7.53
CA GLY A 131 22.95 -10.51 8.88
C GLY A 131 23.61 -11.61 9.72
N GLU A 132 23.14 -12.85 9.65
CA GLU A 132 23.70 -14.00 10.37
C GLU A 132 25.15 -14.28 9.92
N LEU A 133 25.44 -14.23 8.61
CA LEU A 133 26.82 -14.40 8.12
C LEU A 133 27.74 -13.28 8.62
N LEU A 134 27.26 -12.03 8.63
CA LEU A 134 28.01 -10.89 9.16
C LEU A 134 28.28 -11.03 10.66
N GLU A 135 27.27 -11.38 11.45
CA GLU A 135 27.40 -11.56 12.91
C GLU A 135 28.38 -12.68 13.24
N GLN A 136 28.25 -13.83 12.60
CA GLN A 136 29.14 -14.97 12.83
C GLN A 136 30.58 -14.64 12.43
N THR A 137 30.77 -13.90 11.34
CA THR A 137 32.09 -13.42 10.92
C THR A 137 32.68 -12.44 11.94
N LEU A 138 31.89 -11.49 12.44
CA LEU A 138 32.33 -10.54 13.47
C LEU A 138 32.71 -11.25 14.77
N THR A 139 31.96 -12.28 15.18
CA THR A 139 32.30 -13.12 16.33
C THR A 139 33.65 -13.81 16.14
N GLY A 140 33.89 -14.44 14.97
CA GLY A 140 35.17 -15.05 14.63
C GLY A 140 36.33 -14.05 14.59
N LEU A 141 36.13 -12.89 13.96
CA LEU A 141 37.14 -11.83 13.87
C LEU A 141 37.45 -11.16 15.22
N THR A 142 36.44 -11.01 16.09
CA THR A 142 36.63 -10.52 17.47
C THR A 142 37.60 -11.42 18.21
N PHE A 143 37.39 -12.73 18.12
CA PHE A 143 38.30 -13.71 18.72
C PHE A 143 39.72 -13.59 18.14
N LEU A 144 39.86 -13.56 16.81
CA LEU A 144 41.17 -13.48 16.17
C LEU A 144 41.91 -12.19 16.53
N ARG A 145 41.21 -11.06 16.61
CA ARG A 145 41.77 -9.78 17.05
C ARG A 145 42.30 -9.85 18.48
N ASP A 146 41.54 -10.44 19.38
CA ASP A 146 41.88 -10.47 20.81
C ASP A 146 43.02 -11.46 21.11
N ASN A 147 43.11 -12.57 20.37
CA ASN A 147 44.14 -13.60 20.57
C ASN A 147 45.40 -13.39 19.71
N TYR A 148 45.28 -12.66 18.58
CA TYR A 148 46.38 -12.42 17.63
C TYR A 148 46.47 -10.95 17.18
N PRO A 149 46.70 -10.00 18.11
CA PRO A 149 46.60 -8.56 17.83
C PRO A 149 47.58 -8.04 16.76
N ASN A 150 48.74 -8.68 16.61
CA ASN A 150 49.80 -8.23 15.69
C ASN A 150 49.67 -8.77 14.25
N GLN A 151 48.59 -9.49 13.93
CA GLN A 151 48.40 -10.16 12.63
C GLN A 151 47.51 -9.37 11.64
N GLY A 152 47.08 -8.16 12.02
CA GLY A 152 46.29 -7.28 11.14
C GLY A 152 44.77 -7.52 11.16
N PHE A 153 44.27 -8.42 12.02
CA PHE A 153 42.82 -8.69 12.14
C PHE A 153 42.02 -7.50 12.68
N SER A 154 42.65 -6.54 13.36
CA SER A 154 41.99 -5.31 13.81
C SER A 154 41.44 -4.48 12.64
N GLU A 155 42.20 -4.37 11.55
CA GLU A 155 41.79 -3.63 10.34
C GLU A 155 40.63 -4.34 9.62
N VAL A 156 40.74 -5.67 9.46
CA VAL A 156 39.72 -6.51 8.85
C VAL A 156 38.42 -6.45 9.65
N HIS A 157 38.49 -6.59 10.98
CA HIS A 157 37.36 -6.43 11.88
C HIS A 157 36.70 -5.06 11.71
N GLY A 158 37.49 -3.98 11.66
CA GLY A 158 36.96 -2.62 11.45
C GLY A 158 36.17 -2.48 10.14
N ARG A 159 36.65 -3.09 9.05
CA ARG A 159 35.96 -3.08 7.75
C ARG A 159 34.65 -3.86 7.79
N VAL A 160 34.64 -5.08 8.34
CA VAL A 160 33.40 -5.88 8.47
C VAL A 160 32.40 -5.20 9.41
N LEU A 161 32.88 -4.61 10.51
CA LEU A 161 32.04 -3.86 11.45
C LEU A 161 31.39 -2.66 10.76
N HIS A 162 32.13 -1.96 9.89
CA HIS A 162 31.58 -0.86 9.09
C HIS A 162 30.48 -1.34 8.14
N ILE A 163 30.69 -2.48 7.46
CA ILE A 163 29.68 -3.11 6.60
C ILE A 163 28.41 -3.44 7.39
N ALA A 164 28.56 -4.08 8.55
CA ALA A 164 27.46 -4.46 9.42
C ALA A 164 26.69 -3.25 9.97
N HIS A 165 27.40 -2.22 10.42
CA HIS A 165 26.79 -0.98 10.90
C HIS A 165 26.01 -0.28 9.77
N TYR A 166 26.61 -0.15 8.58
CA TYR A 166 25.92 0.43 7.43
C TYR A 166 24.66 -0.38 7.09
N PHE A 167 24.80 -1.70 6.96
CA PHE A 167 23.69 -2.61 6.65
C PHE A 167 22.53 -2.43 7.63
N LEU A 168 22.79 -2.54 8.94
CA LEU A 168 21.77 -2.39 9.98
C LEU A 168 21.15 -1.00 10.02
N PHE A 169 21.95 0.07 9.86
CA PHE A 169 21.40 1.42 9.91
C PHE A 169 20.42 1.68 8.76
N TYR A 170 20.72 1.20 7.56
CA TYR A 170 19.85 1.35 6.40
C TYR A 170 18.70 0.33 6.36
N SER A 171 18.79 -0.77 7.11
CA SER A 171 17.69 -1.72 7.28
C SER A 171 16.56 -1.23 8.18
N VAL A 172 16.78 -0.14 8.95
CA VAL A 172 15.72 0.59 9.65
C VAL A 172 14.93 1.44 8.65
N ILE A 173 13.65 1.11 8.47
CA ILE A 173 12.78 1.72 7.47
C ILE A 173 11.44 2.18 8.03
N VAL A 174 10.82 3.15 7.34
CA VAL A 174 9.40 3.50 7.53
C VAL A 174 8.56 2.49 6.73
N ALA A 175 8.17 1.39 7.37
CA ALA A 175 7.48 0.28 6.72
C ALA A 175 6.02 0.62 6.33
N LYS A 176 5.38 1.52 7.09
CA LYS A 176 4.04 2.04 6.80
C LYS A 176 4.06 3.56 6.83
N GLN A 177 3.82 4.18 5.67
CA GLN A 177 3.88 5.62 5.47
C GLN A 177 2.59 6.31 5.95
N PRO A 178 2.65 7.58 6.37
CA PRO A 178 1.46 8.38 6.60
C PRO A 178 0.69 8.58 5.28
N PRO A 179 -0.64 8.75 5.33
CA PRO A 179 -1.44 9.06 4.14
C PRO A 179 -0.98 10.39 3.52
N SER A 180 -1.25 10.59 2.23
CA SER A 180 -0.83 11.82 1.53
C SER A 180 -1.49 13.07 2.10
N VAL A 181 -2.69 12.92 2.68
CA VAL A 181 -3.47 13.97 3.29
C VAL A 181 -4.01 13.48 4.62
N VAL A 182 -3.77 14.26 5.67
CA VAL A 182 -4.37 14.10 6.99
C VAL A 182 -5.30 15.28 7.24
N VAL A 183 -6.54 15.02 7.64
CA VAL A 183 -7.49 16.08 8.02
C VAL A 183 -7.46 16.21 9.54
N LYS A 184 -7.22 17.42 10.03
CA LYS A 184 -7.05 17.68 11.47
C LYS A 184 -8.28 17.30 12.31
N CYS A 185 -8.04 17.01 13.58
CA CYS A 185 -9.10 17.04 14.61
C CYS A 185 -9.50 18.49 14.96
N GLY A 186 -10.80 18.75 14.97
CA GLY A 186 -11.50 19.97 15.40
C GLY A 186 -13.01 19.65 15.52
N GLU A 187 -13.91 20.64 15.60
CA GLU A 187 -15.40 20.49 15.61
C GLU A 187 -15.98 19.68 14.41
N ALA A 188 -15.09 19.19 13.54
CA ALA A 188 -15.33 18.30 12.43
C ALA A 188 -15.62 16.84 12.83
N GLU A 189 -15.83 16.47 14.10
CA GLU A 189 -16.40 15.15 14.47
C GLU A 189 -17.65 14.80 13.63
N ASN A 190 -18.39 15.81 13.19
CA ASN A 190 -19.58 15.67 12.34
C ASN A 190 -19.32 15.63 10.82
N HIS A 191 -18.07 15.82 10.36
CA HIS A 191 -17.72 15.77 8.93
C HIS A 191 -17.28 14.35 8.53
N ARG A 192 -18.19 13.67 7.83
CA ARG A 192 -18.14 12.28 7.32
C ARG A 192 -16.94 11.90 6.42
N ARG A 193 -15.91 12.74 6.27
CA ARG A 193 -14.77 12.52 5.34
C ARG A 193 -13.38 12.57 5.98
N SER A 194 -13.28 12.82 7.28
CA SER A 194 -11.98 13.08 7.89
C SER A 194 -11.30 11.77 8.31
N ARG A 195 -10.21 11.42 7.62
CA ARG A 195 -9.19 10.47 8.10
C ARG A 195 -8.48 11.10 9.31
N PHE A 196 -9.10 10.98 10.48
CA PHE A 196 -8.55 11.53 11.72
C PHE A 196 -7.39 10.69 12.27
N TRP A 197 -7.42 9.39 11.99
CA TRP A 197 -6.52 8.38 12.51
C TRP A 197 -5.77 7.73 11.36
N PHE A 198 -4.48 7.52 11.53
CA PHE A 198 -3.66 6.76 10.60
C PHE A 198 -2.58 6.02 11.38
N ASN A 199 -2.05 4.95 10.80
CA ASN A 199 -1.02 4.17 11.46
C ASN A 199 0.27 4.28 10.67
N THR A 200 1.39 4.37 11.38
CA THR A 200 2.72 4.27 10.78
C THR A 200 3.56 3.24 11.50
N GLU A 201 4.63 2.79 10.87
CA GLU A 201 5.46 1.72 11.39
C GLU A 201 6.92 1.96 11.06
N ILE A 202 7.78 1.82 12.06
CA ILE A 202 9.21 1.64 11.88
C ILE A 202 9.51 0.15 12.01
N ARG A 203 10.22 -0.41 11.04
CA ARG A 203 10.65 -1.81 11.04
C ARG A 203 12.17 -1.88 10.87
N VAL A 204 12.79 -2.83 11.56
CA VAL A 204 14.22 -3.14 11.44
C VAL A 204 14.36 -4.48 10.74
N LEU A 205 14.87 -4.48 9.51
CA LEU A 205 15.07 -5.70 8.74
C LEU A 205 16.41 -6.36 9.11
N GLY A 206 16.46 -7.69 9.27
CA GLY A 206 17.69 -8.38 9.66
C GLY A 206 18.17 -8.06 11.09
N GLY A 207 17.31 -7.46 11.91
CA GLY A 207 17.68 -7.00 13.25
C GLY A 207 17.87 -8.15 14.25
N ARG A 208 17.29 -9.33 13.99
CA ARG A 208 17.40 -10.46 14.94
C ARG A 208 18.78 -11.07 14.92
N ALA A 209 19.42 -11.15 13.76
CA ALA A 209 20.80 -11.59 13.60
C ALA A 209 21.74 -10.85 14.58
N PHE A 210 21.53 -9.55 14.79
CA PHE A 210 22.36 -8.73 15.69
C PHE A 210 21.76 -8.53 17.09
N GLY A 211 20.85 -9.42 17.51
CA GLY A 211 20.32 -9.44 18.87
C GLY A 211 19.45 -8.24 19.26
N LEU A 212 19.02 -7.40 18.31
CA LEU A 212 18.22 -6.20 18.61
C LEU A 212 16.87 -6.54 19.26
N HIS A 213 16.34 -7.74 19.02
CA HIS A 213 15.13 -8.22 19.69
C HIS A 213 15.30 -8.44 21.21
N ARG A 214 16.53 -8.68 21.67
CA ARG A 214 16.85 -8.86 23.11
C ARG A 214 17.36 -7.57 23.72
N VAL A 215 18.32 -6.93 23.05
CA VAL A 215 18.99 -5.72 23.56
C VAL A 215 18.09 -4.49 23.43
N GLY A 216 17.22 -4.47 22.43
CA GLY A 216 16.29 -3.37 22.16
C GLY A 216 14.87 -3.57 22.71
N GLU A 217 14.62 -4.61 23.51
CA GLU A 217 13.30 -4.82 24.10
C GLU A 217 12.93 -3.64 25.03
N GLY A 218 11.79 -3.01 24.76
CA GLY A 218 11.36 -1.80 25.49
C GLY A 218 11.95 -0.49 24.98
N LEU A 219 12.74 -0.51 23.90
CA LEU A 219 13.25 0.71 23.27
C LEU A 219 12.10 1.56 22.73
N GLN A 220 12.06 2.84 23.10
CA GLN A 220 11.07 3.79 22.60
C GLN A 220 11.61 4.58 21.41
N ILE A 221 10.90 4.51 20.29
CA ILE A 221 11.12 5.35 19.12
C ILE A 221 10.24 6.58 19.26
N GLN A 222 10.85 7.78 19.17
CA GLN A 222 10.15 9.05 19.21
C GLN A 222 9.81 9.53 17.80
N CYS A 223 8.63 10.09 17.61
CA CYS A 223 8.12 10.61 16.35
C CYS A 223 7.79 12.10 16.49
N TYR A 224 8.33 12.90 15.58
CA TYR A 224 8.14 14.36 15.52
C TYR A 224 7.52 14.76 14.17
N LEU A 225 6.68 15.78 14.19
CA LEU A 225 6.17 16.40 12.96
C LEU A 225 7.09 17.53 12.51
N ILE A 226 7.73 17.37 11.36
CA ILE A 226 8.69 18.35 10.81
C ILE A 226 8.18 18.98 9.52
N THR A 227 8.71 20.15 9.16
CA THR A 227 8.43 20.83 7.88
C THR A 227 9.47 20.47 6.82
N ASP A 228 9.20 20.79 5.55
CA ASP A 228 10.18 20.66 4.46
C ASP A 228 11.50 21.39 4.76
N ASP A 229 11.48 22.52 5.47
CA ASP A 229 12.69 23.26 5.82
C ASP A 229 13.56 22.47 6.82
N THR A 230 12.95 21.92 7.87
CA THR A 230 13.66 21.04 8.80
C THR A 230 14.14 19.77 8.10
N ALA A 231 13.33 19.19 7.20
CA ALA A 231 13.71 18.02 6.42
C ALA A 231 14.93 18.31 5.54
N ARG A 232 14.98 19.51 4.91
CA ARG A 232 16.13 19.95 4.12
C ARG A 232 17.40 20.10 4.95
N ILE A 233 17.30 20.60 6.18
CA ILE A 233 18.44 20.67 7.11
C ILE A 233 18.91 19.26 7.48
N LEU A 234 17.99 18.31 7.69
CA LEU A 234 18.35 16.92 8.01
C LEU A 234 19.07 16.19 6.87
N LEU A 235 18.86 16.59 5.61
CA LEU A 235 19.61 16.06 4.46
C LEU A 235 21.08 16.47 4.48
N SER A 236 21.42 17.65 5.00
CA SER A 236 22.80 18.13 5.13
C SER A 236 23.42 17.85 6.50
N ASN A 237 22.60 17.73 7.54
CA ASN A 237 23.01 17.46 8.91
C ASN A 237 22.06 16.44 9.59
N ALA A 238 22.40 15.16 9.48
CA ALA A 238 21.63 14.07 10.08
C ALA A 238 21.49 14.14 11.61
N TYR A 239 22.41 14.85 12.28
CA TYR A 239 22.43 15.01 13.73
C TYR A 239 21.66 16.24 14.22
N HIS A 240 21.08 17.04 13.33
CA HIS A 240 20.30 18.22 13.73
C HIS A 240 19.19 17.83 14.71
N ASP A 241 19.11 18.53 15.85
CA ASP A 241 18.10 18.28 16.86
C ASP A 241 16.72 18.68 16.34
N VAL A 242 15.76 17.78 16.56
CA VAL A 242 14.37 17.97 16.12
C VAL A 242 13.51 18.16 17.36
N PHE A 243 12.74 19.23 17.35
CA PHE A 243 11.83 19.58 18.43
C PHE A 243 10.38 19.41 18.00
N GLU A 244 9.47 19.50 18.96
CA GLU A 244 8.05 19.50 18.65
C GLU A 244 7.66 20.65 17.73
N ASN A 245 6.69 20.38 16.86
CA ASN A 245 6.14 21.41 15.98
C ASN A 245 5.45 22.52 16.79
N GLU A 246 5.56 23.76 16.31
CA GLU A 246 4.95 24.93 16.95
C GLU A 246 3.43 24.95 16.79
N GLU A 247 2.91 24.49 15.65
CA GLU A 247 1.49 24.59 15.27
C GLU A 247 0.69 23.34 15.65
N PHE A 248 1.34 22.17 15.67
CA PHE A 248 0.69 20.87 15.78
C PHE A 248 1.33 19.93 16.81
N VAL A 249 0.53 19.01 17.32
CA VAL A 249 0.96 17.83 18.11
C VAL A 249 0.63 16.59 17.30
N ILE A 250 1.56 15.64 17.26
CA ILE A 250 1.32 14.28 16.78
C ILE A 250 1.12 13.38 18.00
N GLU A 251 0.08 12.55 18.01
CA GLU A 251 -0.19 11.61 19.10
C GLU A 251 -0.50 10.23 18.52
N PRO A 252 0.07 9.12 19.01
CA PRO A 252 1.13 9.06 20.01
C PRO A 252 2.48 9.53 19.44
N MET A 253 3.30 10.15 20.30
CA MET A 253 4.67 10.57 19.94
C MET A 253 5.69 9.46 20.08
N THR A 254 5.37 8.37 20.76
CA THR A 254 6.29 7.27 21.01
C THR A 254 5.66 5.93 20.71
N ALA A 255 6.48 5.00 20.22
CA ALA A 255 6.11 3.60 20.08
C ALA A 255 7.28 2.72 20.54
N MET A 256 6.96 1.56 21.12
CA MET A 256 7.97 0.60 21.55
C MET A 256 8.37 -0.32 20.39
N LEU A 257 9.67 -0.52 20.23
CA LEU A 257 10.22 -1.54 19.35
C LEU A 257 10.02 -2.90 20.00
N LYS A 258 9.32 -3.81 19.31
CA LYS A 258 9.05 -5.17 19.78
C LYS A 258 8.88 -6.15 18.63
N MET A 259 8.94 -7.43 18.94
CA MET A 259 8.54 -8.48 18.02
C MET A 259 7.03 -8.50 17.86
N ASP A 260 6.54 -8.58 16.62
CA ASP A 260 5.12 -8.79 16.33
C ASP A 260 4.78 -10.26 16.04
N GLU A 261 3.51 -10.54 15.76
CA GLU A 261 2.97 -11.88 15.48
C GLU A 261 3.61 -12.57 14.27
N VAL A 262 4.20 -11.80 13.35
CA VAL A 262 4.85 -12.28 12.13
C VAL A 262 6.37 -12.39 12.32
N ASN A 263 6.85 -12.30 13.57
CA ASN A 263 8.27 -12.22 13.90
C ASN A 263 8.98 -11.06 13.19
N ALA A 264 8.31 -9.92 13.00
CA ALA A 264 8.93 -8.68 12.58
C ALA A 264 9.35 -7.84 13.80
N LEU A 265 10.56 -7.29 13.79
CA LEU A 265 11.00 -6.30 14.78
C LEU A 265 10.52 -4.91 14.37
N ALA A 266 9.45 -4.41 15.02
CA ALA A 266 8.78 -3.19 14.62
C ALA A 266 8.28 -2.34 15.79
N ALA A 267 8.22 -1.02 15.57
CA ALA A 267 7.55 -0.06 16.42
C ALA A 267 6.32 0.49 15.66
N LYS A 268 5.14 0.08 16.11
CA LYS A 268 3.86 0.45 15.51
C LYS A 268 3.29 1.67 16.21
N PHE A 269 3.08 2.73 15.45
CA PHE A 269 2.36 3.91 15.89
C PHE A 269 0.94 3.76 15.37
N ASP A 270 0.09 3.16 16.19
CA ASP A 270 -1.31 2.97 15.88
C ASP A 270 -2.13 4.18 16.30
N ASP A 271 -3.25 4.42 15.61
CA ASP A 271 -4.22 5.42 15.99
C ASP A 271 -3.63 6.84 16.05
N MET A 272 -2.67 7.13 15.16
CA MET A 272 -2.01 8.43 15.12
C MET A 272 -2.95 9.53 14.65
N ARG A 273 -2.86 10.70 15.29
CA ARG A 273 -3.63 11.90 14.95
C ARG A 273 -2.79 13.16 15.02
N VAL A 274 -3.16 14.14 14.20
CA VAL A 274 -2.59 15.49 14.23
C VAL A 274 -3.58 16.45 14.88
N ALA A 275 -3.22 16.98 16.04
CA ALA A 275 -3.99 17.96 16.81
C ALA A 275 -3.35 19.35 16.72
N LYS A 276 -4.17 20.41 16.79
CA LYS A 276 -3.68 21.80 16.83
C LYS A 276 -3.25 22.17 18.25
N LYS A 277 -2.14 22.89 18.41
CA LYS A 277 -1.75 23.51 19.69
C LYS A 277 -2.54 24.79 20.00
N GLY A 278 -2.99 25.49 18.96
CA GLY A 278 -3.68 26.79 19.09
C GLY A 278 -4.57 27.15 17.89
N PRO A 279 -5.12 28.37 17.85
CA PRO A 279 -5.88 28.87 16.71
C PRO A 279 -4.96 29.07 15.49
N LEU A 280 -5.36 28.54 14.34
CA LEU A 280 -4.59 28.58 13.09
C LEU A 280 -5.32 29.42 12.03
N ARG A 281 -4.58 30.21 11.24
CA ARG A 281 -5.13 30.89 10.05
C ARG A 281 -5.40 29.83 8.96
N ARG A 282 -6.59 29.87 8.33
CA ARG A 282 -7.03 28.86 7.35
C ARG A 282 -6.11 28.73 6.13
N ASP A 283 -5.45 29.81 5.75
CA ASP A 283 -4.64 29.88 4.51
C ASP A 283 -3.17 29.54 4.73
N SER A 284 -2.65 29.55 5.98
CA SER A 284 -1.23 29.25 6.25
C SER A 284 -0.91 27.76 6.34
N VAL A 285 -1.92 26.90 6.53
CA VAL A 285 -1.74 25.47 6.80
C VAL A 285 -1.78 24.63 5.51
N ALA A 286 -2.59 25.04 4.53
CA ALA A 286 -2.88 24.22 3.34
C ALA A 286 -1.75 24.18 2.31
N THR A 287 -0.76 25.06 2.44
CA THR A 287 0.37 25.16 1.50
C THR A 287 1.65 24.53 2.04
N LYS A 288 1.68 24.20 3.34
CA LYS A 288 2.85 23.58 3.97
C LYS A 288 2.83 22.06 3.78
N ARG A 289 3.99 21.49 3.51
CA ARG A 289 4.24 20.06 3.56
C ARG A 289 4.89 19.69 4.89
N TYR A 290 4.53 18.52 5.39
CA TYR A 290 5.06 17.96 6.62
C TYR A 290 5.59 16.56 6.37
N CYS A 291 6.56 16.15 7.19
CA CYS A 291 7.04 14.78 7.27
C CYS A 291 7.01 14.32 8.73
N LEU A 292 6.93 13.02 8.96
CA LEU A 292 7.20 12.42 10.26
C LEU A 292 8.68 12.09 10.35
N CYS A 293 9.32 12.51 11.43
CA CYS A 293 10.71 12.24 11.74
C CYS A 293 10.79 11.31 12.95
N TYR A 294 11.35 10.12 12.74
CA TYR A 294 11.52 9.09 13.75
C TYR A 294 12.94 9.12 14.25
N ASN A 295 13.12 9.34 15.56
CA ASN A 295 14.42 9.34 16.22
C ASN A 295 14.76 7.91 16.64
N ILE A 296 15.87 7.39 16.11
CA ILE A 296 16.36 6.04 16.33
C ILE A 296 17.59 6.12 17.22
N ARG A 297 17.55 5.40 18.34
CA ARG A 297 18.69 5.21 19.25
C ARG A 297 18.66 3.79 19.78
N ALA A 298 19.28 2.85 19.09
CA ALA A 298 19.35 1.45 19.48
C ALA A 298 20.80 0.98 19.54
N SER A 299 21.09 -0.01 20.38
CA SER A 299 22.40 -0.67 20.42
C SER A 299 22.23 -2.15 20.07
N ALA A 300 23.07 -2.66 19.18
CA ALA A 300 23.09 -4.04 18.73
C ALA A 300 24.34 -4.78 19.25
N THR A 301 24.49 -6.06 18.91
CA THR A 301 25.72 -6.82 19.21
C THR A 301 26.95 -6.18 18.55
N HIS A 302 28.14 -6.58 19.02
CA HIS A 302 29.44 -6.02 18.58
C HIS A 302 29.63 -4.52 18.81
N GLY A 303 28.84 -3.90 19.70
CA GLY A 303 28.96 -2.48 20.02
C GLY A 303 28.49 -1.56 18.89
N ILE A 304 27.59 -2.04 18.03
CA ILE A 304 27.00 -1.24 16.95
C ILE A 304 25.89 -0.36 17.53
N ASP A 305 26.09 0.96 17.52
CA ASP A 305 25.09 1.94 17.94
C ASP A 305 24.36 2.53 16.72
N LEU A 306 23.06 2.25 16.61
CA LEU A 306 22.17 2.80 15.60
C LEU A 306 21.58 4.11 16.11
N ILE A 307 22.27 5.20 15.84
CA ILE A 307 21.85 6.56 16.21
C ILE A 307 21.57 7.36 14.93
N GLY A 308 20.32 7.77 14.74
CA GLY A 308 19.97 8.62 13.61
C GLY A 308 18.48 8.89 13.49
N LYS A 309 18.08 9.41 12.34
CA LYS A 309 16.69 9.79 12.07
C LYS A 309 16.20 9.15 10.78
N LYS A 310 14.93 8.74 10.76
CA LYS A 310 14.23 8.29 9.56
C LYS A 310 13.07 9.22 9.28
N VAL A 311 12.86 9.58 8.02
CA VAL A 311 11.86 10.57 7.62
C VAL A 311 10.85 9.90 6.70
N SER A 312 9.56 10.13 6.95
CA SER A 312 8.47 9.62 6.12
C SER A 312 8.37 10.36 4.79
N LEU A 313 7.54 9.85 3.88
CA LEU A 313 7.09 10.62 2.72
C LEU A 313 6.35 11.89 3.16
N PRO A 314 6.42 12.97 2.37
CA PRO A 314 5.70 14.19 2.64
C PRO A 314 4.18 13.98 2.59
N PHE A 315 3.47 14.72 3.42
CA PHE A 315 2.02 14.79 3.46
C PHE A 315 1.55 16.19 3.85
N ALA A 316 0.27 16.50 3.59
CA ALA A 316 -0.34 17.74 4.04
C ALA A 316 -1.28 17.50 5.22
N VAL A 317 -1.27 18.47 6.14
CA VAL A 317 -2.26 18.60 7.21
C VAL A 317 -3.30 19.61 6.75
N LEU A 318 -4.57 19.22 6.67
CA LEU A 318 -5.64 20.09 6.17
C LEU A 318 -6.60 20.57 7.26
N VAL A 319 -7.04 21.82 7.10
CA VAL A 319 -8.13 22.46 7.83
C VAL A 319 -9.41 22.36 6.99
N GLY A 320 -9.97 21.15 6.88
CA GLY A 320 -11.14 20.86 6.02
C GLY A 320 -10.77 20.33 4.63
N PRO A 321 -11.75 19.89 3.83
CA PRO A 321 -11.49 19.27 2.53
C PRO A 321 -10.96 20.29 1.52
N LYS A 322 -9.75 20.05 0.99
CA LYS A 322 -9.12 20.81 -0.09
C LYS A 322 -8.62 19.84 -1.17
N THR A 323 -9.45 19.63 -2.19
CA THR A 323 -9.23 18.64 -3.26
C THR A 323 -8.06 19.00 -4.17
N ASP A 324 -7.75 20.28 -4.32
CA ASP A 324 -6.62 20.78 -5.10
C ASP A 324 -5.26 20.42 -4.44
N VAL A 325 -5.19 20.49 -3.11
CA VAL A 325 -3.99 20.06 -2.35
C VAL A 325 -3.82 18.55 -2.45
N GLU A 326 -4.92 17.80 -2.31
CA GLU A 326 -4.91 16.34 -2.49
C GLU A 326 -4.47 15.93 -3.90
N ALA A 327 -4.91 16.66 -4.93
CA ALA A 327 -4.54 16.43 -6.32
C ALA A 327 -3.04 16.67 -6.57
N LYS A 328 -2.46 17.72 -6.00
CA LYS A 328 -1.01 18.00 -6.09
C LYS A 328 -0.18 16.91 -5.43
N LEU A 329 -0.55 16.51 -4.21
CA LEU A 329 0.14 15.44 -3.48
C LEU A 329 0.00 14.08 -4.15
N PHE A 330 -1.14 13.82 -4.81
CA PHE A 330 -1.31 12.66 -5.66
C PHE A 330 -0.27 12.64 -6.79
N LEU A 331 -0.06 13.74 -7.51
CA LEU A 331 0.95 13.83 -8.56
C LEU A 331 2.38 13.65 -8.00
N GLU A 332 2.68 14.30 -6.87
CA GLU A 332 3.97 14.17 -6.19
C GLU A 332 4.28 12.71 -5.83
N ARG A 333 3.37 12.04 -5.12
CA ARG A 333 3.58 10.64 -4.73
C ARG A 333 3.61 9.67 -5.91
N SER A 334 2.94 10.01 -7.01
CA SER A 334 2.91 9.16 -8.20
C SER A 334 4.19 9.27 -9.03
N PHE A 335 4.77 10.46 -9.15
CA PHE A 335 5.74 10.77 -10.20
C PHE A 335 7.03 11.45 -9.75
N ALA A 336 7.08 12.08 -8.57
CA ALA A 336 8.35 12.59 -8.04
C ALA A 336 9.24 11.43 -7.58
N ASP A 337 10.54 11.67 -7.46
CA ASP A 337 11.52 10.69 -6.98
C ASP A 337 11.85 10.96 -5.51
N LEU A 338 10.88 10.74 -4.60
CA LEU A 338 11.01 11.16 -3.20
C LEU A 338 11.90 10.22 -2.37
N VAL A 339 12.18 9.03 -2.89
CA VAL A 339 13.01 8.01 -2.23
C VAL A 339 14.49 8.27 -2.49
N LEU A 340 14.90 8.46 -3.75
CA LEU A 340 16.30 8.71 -4.08
C LEU A 340 16.66 10.19 -3.98
N LYS A 341 15.69 11.08 -4.25
CA LYS A 341 15.85 12.54 -4.22
C LYS A 341 14.77 13.18 -3.35
N PRO A 342 14.90 13.13 -2.02
CA PRO A 342 13.96 13.78 -1.11
C PRO A 342 13.76 15.25 -1.51
N LEU A 343 12.51 15.73 -1.47
CA LEU A 343 12.11 17.08 -1.91
C LEU A 343 12.22 17.33 -3.43
N SER A 344 12.37 16.28 -4.26
CA SER A 344 12.33 16.41 -5.72
C SER A 344 11.00 16.97 -6.22
N GLU A 345 11.07 17.73 -7.31
CA GLU A 345 9.90 18.25 -7.99
C GLU A 345 9.25 17.19 -8.87
N VAL A 346 7.95 17.37 -9.13
CA VAL A 346 7.21 16.52 -10.04
C VAL A 346 7.68 16.78 -11.47
N PRO A 347 7.93 15.75 -12.31
CA PRO A 347 8.27 15.95 -13.71
C PRO A 347 7.17 16.72 -14.46
N GLU A 348 7.54 17.46 -15.52
CA GLU A 348 6.56 18.21 -16.31
C GLU A 348 5.57 17.31 -17.08
N SER A 349 6.06 16.15 -17.53
CA SER A 349 5.28 15.17 -18.28
C SER A 349 5.60 13.73 -17.90
N VAL A 350 4.62 12.85 -18.07
CA VAL A 350 4.73 11.41 -17.78
C VAL A 350 4.24 10.59 -18.96
N THR A 351 4.57 9.30 -18.98
CA THR A 351 4.10 8.39 -20.04
C THR A 351 2.63 7.99 -19.85
N TYR A 352 2.02 7.48 -20.92
CA TYR A 352 0.69 6.87 -20.91
C TYR A 352 0.52 5.85 -19.76
N LEU A 353 1.47 4.91 -19.65
CA LEU A 353 1.37 3.79 -18.71
C LEU A 353 1.45 4.27 -17.26
N GLU A 354 2.35 5.22 -16.97
CA GLU A 354 2.52 5.77 -15.63
C GLU A 354 1.26 6.51 -15.16
N MET A 355 0.70 7.39 -16.00
CA MET A 355 -0.53 8.10 -15.64
C MET A 355 -1.72 7.16 -15.50
N ALA A 356 -1.89 6.19 -16.41
CA ALA A 356 -3.01 5.27 -16.36
C ALA A 356 -2.99 4.43 -15.07
N ALA A 357 -1.82 3.94 -14.67
CA ALA A 357 -1.65 3.20 -13.42
C ALA A 357 -1.91 4.09 -12.18
N ALA A 358 -1.42 5.33 -12.18
CA ALA A 358 -1.63 6.28 -11.08
C ALA A 358 -3.12 6.62 -10.91
N LEU A 359 -3.83 6.91 -12.01
CA LEU A 359 -5.27 7.19 -11.98
C LEU A 359 -6.08 5.99 -11.47
N GLU A 360 -5.75 4.77 -11.92
CA GLU A 360 -6.39 3.54 -11.44
C GLU A 360 -6.23 3.37 -9.92
N MET A 361 -5.00 3.48 -9.42
CA MET A 361 -4.72 3.41 -7.97
C MET A 361 -5.50 4.47 -7.19
N LYS A 362 -5.52 5.71 -7.68
CA LYS A 362 -6.23 6.81 -7.02
C LYS A 362 -7.74 6.64 -7.04
N PHE A 363 -8.29 6.13 -8.12
CA PHE A 363 -9.73 5.86 -8.22
C PHE A 363 -10.17 4.82 -7.20
N GLN A 364 -9.40 3.73 -7.11
CA GLN A 364 -9.66 2.63 -6.18
C GLN A 364 -9.57 3.11 -4.72
N SER A 365 -8.56 3.93 -4.38
CA SER A 365 -8.42 4.45 -3.02
C SER A 365 -9.52 5.43 -2.60
N ILE A 366 -10.11 6.16 -3.54
CA ILE A 366 -11.30 6.99 -3.26
C ILE A 366 -12.54 6.11 -3.09
N ILE A 367 -12.70 5.05 -3.89
CA ILE A 367 -13.87 4.15 -3.81
C ILE A 367 -13.98 3.44 -2.47
N GLU A 368 -12.87 3.09 -1.84
CA GLU A 368 -12.84 2.42 -0.54
C GLU A 368 -12.85 3.39 0.66
N THR A 369 -12.88 4.71 0.40
CA THR A 369 -12.83 5.68 1.49
C THR A 369 -14.03 5.49 2.42
N PRO A 370 -13.82 5.34 3.75
CA PRO A 370 -14.88 5.19 4.74
C PRO A 370 -15.92 6.29 4.62
N GLN A 371 -17.21 5.93 4.71
CA GLN A 371 -18.28 6.93 4.74
C GLN A 371 -18.62 7.37 6.16
N LYS A 372 -18.31 6.52 7.15
CA LYS A 372 -18.45 6.79 8.58
C LYS A 372 -17.14 6.45 9.29
N SER A 373 -16.91 7.08 10.45
CA SER A 373 -15.73 6.83 11.28
C SER A 373 -15.65 5.39 11.81
N THR A 374 -16.78 4.70 11.90
CA THR A 374 -16.86 3.30 12.36
C THR A 374 -16.70 2.27 11.24
N ASP A 375 -16.65 2.69 9.98
CA ASP A 375 -16.56 1.76 8.86
C ASP A 375 -15.15 1.16 8.82
N THR A 376 -15.07 -0.17 8.84
CA THR A 376 -13.82 -0.88 8.55
C THR A 376 -13.62 -0.95 7.04
N ILE A 377 -12.40 -0.67 6.57
CA ILE A 377 -12.06 -0.82 5.15
C ILE A 377 -11.67 -2.29 4.92
N PRO A 378 -12.47 -3.08 4.19
CA PRO A 378 -12.11 -4.47 3.94
C PRO A 378 -10.96 -4.53 2.92
N ALA A 379 -10.00 -5.41 3.18
CA ALA A 379 -8.88 -5.65 2.27
C ALA A 379 -9.28 -6.55 1.10
N ILE A 380 -10.13 -6.04 0.21
CA ILE A 380 -10.62 -6.77 -0.96
C ILE A 380 -9.91 -6.26 -2.21
N GLN A 381 -9.58 -7.18 -3.12
CA GLN A 381 -8.98 -6.81 -4.40
C GLN A 381 -9.93 -5.89 -5.18
N PRO A 382 -9.50 -4.68 -5.57
CA PRO A 382 -10.36 -3.74 -6.26
C PRO A 382 -10.58 -4.14 -7.72
N ARG A 383 -11.70 -3.72 -8.30
CA ARG A 383 -11.94 -3.83 -9.74
C ARG A 383 -10.91 -2.98 -10.50
N MET A 384 -10.20 -3.61 -11.44
CA MET A 384 -9.28 -2.93 -12.34
C MET A 384 -10.03 -2.26 -13.50
N PHE A 385 -9.49 -1.17 -14.02
CA PHE A 385 -9.94 -0.55 -15.25
C PHE A 385 -9.67 -1.45 -16.44
N SER A 386 -10.61 -1.45 -17.39
CA SER A 386 -10.37 -2.01 -18.71
C SER A 386 -9.37 -1.15 -19.49
N ASN A 387 -8.78 -1.73 -20.55
CA ASN A 387 -7.92 -0.98 -21.46
C ASN A 387 -8.66 0.20 -22.11
N GLN A 388 -9.96 0.01 -22.41
CA GLN A 388 -10.83 1.05 -22.94
C GLN A 388 -10.97 2.20 -21.95
N SER A 389 -11.24 1.91 -20.67
CA SER A 389 -11.34 2.94 -19.62
C SER A 389 -10.03 3.70 -19.42
N LYS A 390 -8.87 2.99 -19.42
CA LYS A 390 -7.55 3.62 -19.35
C LYS A 390 -7.35 4.57 -20.53
N HIS A 391 -7.61 4.09 -21.74
CA HIS A 391 -7.44 4.87 -22.95
C HIS A 391 -8.38 6.09 -23.01
N HIS A 392 -9.64 5.94 -22.57
CA HIS A 392 -10.59 7.05 -22.44
C HIS A 392 -10.05 8.15 -21.53
N LEU A 393 -9.63 7.77 -20.31
CA LEU A 393 -9.08 8.71 -19.33
C LEU A 393 -7.84 9.44 -19.85
N ILE A 394 -6.90 8.71 -20.47
CA ILE A 394 -5.68 9.33 -20.99
C ILE A 394 -5.98 10.28 -22.14
N ARG A 395 -6.86 9.92 -23.09
CA ARG A 395 -7.24 10.84 -24.18
C ARG A 395 -7.81 12.15 -23.67
N ARG A 396 -8.56 12.13 -22.57
CA ARG A 396 -9.09 13.36 -21.93
C ARG A 396 -8.00 14.28 -21.38
N LEU A 397 -6.81 13.75 -21.07
CA LEU A 397 -5.66 14.54 -20.63
C LEU A 397 -4.84 15.14 -21.79
N LYS A 398 -5.26 14.91 -23.05
CA LYS A 398 -4.63 15.42 -24.27
C LYS A 398 -3.14 15.09 -24.31
N PRO A 399 -2.77 13.80 -24.48
CA PRO A 399 -1.38 13.43 -24.67
C PRO A 399 -0.84 14.12 -25.93
N ASP A 400 0.44 14.45 -25.92
CA ASP A 400 1.14 15.00 -27.09
C ASP A 400 1.43 13.93 -28.16
N ASN A 401 2.14 14.34 -29.21
CA ASN A 401 2.49 13.46 -30.33
C ASN A 401 3.37 12.28 -29.91
N ASP A 402 4.11 12.40 -28.80
CA ASP A 402 4.98 11.36 -28.25
C ASP A 402 4.23 10.48 -27.22
N ALA A 403 2.90 10.60 -27.15
CA ALA A 403 2.04 9.94 -26.17
C ALA A 403 2.41 10.27 -24.71
N ARG A 404 3.02 11.45 -24.46
CA ARG A 404 3.32 11.95 -23.13
C ARG A 404 2.22 12.88 -22.66
N ILE A 405 2.03 12.95 -21.35
CA ILE A 405 0.96 13.69 -20.71
C ILE A 405 1.57 14.80 -19.88
N LEU A 406 1.27 16.05 -20.23
CA LEU A 406 1.63 17.22 -19.43
C LEU A 406 0.86 17.18 -18.10
N LEU A 407 1.56 17.08 -16.97
CA LEU A 407 0.90 16.94 -15.66
C LEU A 407 0.07 18.16 -15.28
N ASN A 408 0.42 19.34 -15.79
CA ASN A 408 -0.37 20.55 -15.61
C ASN A 408 -1.80 20.41 -16.20
N ASN A 409 -2.01 19.55 -17.21
CA ASN A 409 -3.34 19.26 -17.74
C ASN A 409 -4.23 18.58 -16.68
N PHE A 410 -3.67 17.73 -15.82
CA PHE A 410 -4.44 17.11 -14.74
C PHE A 410 -5.09 18.15 -13.81
N LEU A 411 -4.36 19.23 -13.49
CA LEU A 411 -4.82 20.29 -12.59
C LEU A 411 -5.66 21.37 -13.30
N LYS A 412 -5.36 21.69 -14.56
CA LYS A 412 -5.90 22.90 -15.22
C LYS A 412 -6.77 22.63 -16.43
N LEU A 413 -6.67 21.47 -17.08
CA LEU A 413 -7.41 21.21 -18.32
C LEU A 413 -8.91 21.08 -18.00
N PRO A 414 -9.77 21.98 -18.51
CA PRO A 414 -11.21 21.83 -18.32
C PRO A 414 -11.71 20.65 -19.14
N VAL A 415 -12.45 19.76 -18.48
CA VAL A 415 -13.00 18.55 -19.12
C VAL A 415 -14.50 18.41 -18.88
N ALA A 416 -15.06 19.09 -17.89
CA ALA A 416 -16.48 19.03 -17.58
C ALA A 416 -17.02 20.43 -17.28
N GLU A 417 -18.33 20.53 -17.12
CA GLU A 417 -19.04 21.75 -16.79
C GLU A 417 -20.07 21.50 -15.70
N GLU A 418 -20.24 22.50 -14.84
CA GLU A 418 -21.23 22.51 -13.76
C GLU A 418 -22.04 23.79 -13.85
N TYR A 419 -23.37 23.68 -13.72
CA TYR A 419 -24.24 24.85 -13.60
C TYR A 419 -24.38 25.25 -12.14
N CYS A 420 -23.90 26.43 -11.79
CA CYS A 420 -23.90 26.96 -10.43
C CYS A 420 -24.91 28.10 -10.29
N LEU A 421 -25.86 27.97 -9.37
CA LEU A 421 -26.77 29.07 -9.03
C LEU A 421 -26.01 30.23 -8.38
N LYS A 422 -26.36 31.46 -8.75
CA LYS A 422 -25.84 32.65 -8.10
C LYS A 422 -26.37 32.73 -6.67
N LYS A 423 -25.54 33.18 -5.72
CA LYS A 423 -25.93 33.32 -4.30
C LYS A 423 -27.25 34.09 -4.18
N GLY A 424 -28.26 33.46 -3.57
CA GLY A 424 -29.59 34.06 -3.34
C GLY A 424 -30.56 33.95 -4.52
N SER A 425 -30.20 33.29 -5.62
CA SER A 425 -31.09 33.03 -6.75
C SER A 425 -31.47 31.56 -6.85
N THR A 426 -32.74 31.28 -7.13
CA THR A 426 -33.27 29.94 -7.41
C THR A 426 -33.37 29.63 -8.91
N THR A 427 -33.19 30.65 -9.77
CA THR A 427 -33.41 30.54 -11.22
C THR A 427 -32.22 31.01 -12.06
N ASN A 428 -31.36 31.89 -11.53
CA ASN A 428 -30.22 32.44 -12.25
C ASN A 428 -28.90 31.81 -11.77
N GLY A 429 -28.15 31.24 -12.71
CA GLY A 429 -26.85 30.64 -12.49
C GLY A 429 -25.89 30.86 -13.66
N GLU A 430 -24.69 30.31 -13.55
CA GLU A 430 -23.63 30.37 -14.55
C GLU A 430 -23.00 28.99 -14.76
N TRP A 431 -22.55 28.73 -15.98
CA TRP A 431 -21.78 27.53 -16.30
C TRP A 431 -20.31 27.74 -15.94
N LYS A 432 -19.78 26.85 -15.11
CA LYS A 432 -18.38 26.82 -14.68
C LYS A 432 -17.68 25.63 -15.31
N LEU A 433 -16.50 25.87 -15.90
CA LEU A 433 -15.63 24.80 -16.37
C LEU A 433 -14.93 24.11 -15.19
N VAL A 434 -14.87 22.79 -15.25
CA VAL A 434 -14.33 21.91 -14.22
C VAL A 434 -13.06 21.21 -14.73
N PRO A 435 -11.94 21.32 -14.02
CA PRO A 435 -10.69 20.68 -14.40
C PRO A 435 -10.73 19.15 -14.22
N PHE A 436 -9.81 18.46 -14.90
CA PHE A 436 -9.76 16.99 -14.91
C PHE A 436 -9.77 16.35 -13.52
N PHE A 437 -8.90 16.77 -12.60
CA PHE A 437 -8.80 16.15 -11.27
C PHE A 437 -10.13 16.24 -10.49
N GLU A 438 -10.83 17.36 -10.59
CA GLU A 438 -12.07 17.60 -9.85
C GLU A 438 -13.19 16.72 -10.40
N TRP A 439 -13.33 16.65 -11.73
CA TRP A 439 -14.22 15.71 -12.42
C TRP A 439 -13.93 14.26 -12.04
N PHE A 440 -12.67 13.86 -12.11
CA PHE A 440 -12.24 12.49 -11.85
C PHE A 440 -12.47 12.07 -10.39
N PHE A 441 -12.08 12.90 -9.43
CA PHE A 441 -12.30 12.63 -8.01
C PHE A 441 -13.80 12.59 -7.68
N LYS A 442 -14.59 13.51 -8.27
CA LYS A 442 -16.04 13.52 -8.08
C LYS A 442 -16.69 12.23 -8.55
N ILE A 443 -16.28 11.67 -9.68
CA ILE A 443 -16.79 10.37 -10.15
C ILE A 443 -16.45 9.26 -9.15
N ALA A 444 -15.21 9.18 -8.68
CA ALA A 444 -14.80 8.16 -7.72
C ALA A 444 -15.58 8.27 -6.41
N GLU A 445 -15.80 9.49 -5.90
CA GLU A 445 -16.65 9.75 -4.74
C GLU A 445 -18.13 9.39 -4.99
N PHE A 446 -18.63 9.62 -6.20
CA PHE A 446 -19.99 9.25 -6.59
C PHE A 446 -20.16 7.73 -6.56
N VAL A 447 -19.15 7.00 -7.05
CA VAL A 447 -19.11 5.54 -6.98
C VAL A 447 -19.08 5.07 -5.53
N ASN A 448 -18.15 5.58 -4.72
CA ASN A 448 -18.07 5.28 -3.29
C ASN A 448 -19.42 5.41 -2.60
N LYS A 449 -20.13 6.52 -2.82
CA LYS A 449 -21.38 6.85 -2.12
C LYS A 449 -22.59 6.04 -2.57
N HIS A 450 -22.76 5.86 -3.87
CA HIS A 450 -24.04 5.39 -4.43
C HIS A 450 -23.95 4.10 -5.23
N LEU A 451 -22.76 3.73 -5.71
CA LEU A 451 -22.62 2.72 -6.76
C LEU A 451 -21.58 1.64 -6.46
N VAL A 452 -20.98 1.61 -5.27
CA VAL A 452 -19.85 0.71 -4.96
C VAL A 452 -20.17 -0.76 -5.23
N GLN A 453 -21.37 -1.22 -4.86
CA GLN A 453 -21.82 -2.58 -5.14
C GLN A 453 -21.90 -2.87 -6.64
N MET A 454 -22.65 -2.05 -7.39
CA MET A 454 -22.81 -2.20 -8.84
C MET A 454 -21.48 -2.06 -9.60
N TRP A 455 -20.56 -1.24 -9.09
CA TRP A 455 -19.22 -1.09 -9.64
C TRP A 455 -18.40 -2.37 -9.49
N ASN A 456 -18.38 -2.94 -8.28
CA ASN A 456 -17.65 -4.18 -7.97
C ASN A 456 -18.24 -5.39 -8.69
N GLU A 457 -19.56 -5.44 -8.87
CA GLU A 457 -20.26 -6.49 -9.63
C GLU A 457 -20.11 -6.35 -11.16
N GLY A 458 -19.42 -5.32 -11.65
CA GLY A 458 -19.18 -5.13 -13.08
C GLY A 458 -20.37 -4.59 -13.87
N LEU A 459 -21.46 -4.17 -13.21
CA LEU A 459 -22.67 -3.67 -13.87
C LEU A 459 -22.52 -2.27 -14.48
N ILE A 460 -21.46 -1.57 -14.08
CA ILE A 460 -21.13 -0.23 -14.58
C ILE A 460 -20.00 -0.35 -15.59
N TYR A 461 -20.25 0.08 -16.83
CA TYR A 461 -19.21 0.17 -17.86
C TYR A 461 -18.19 1.26 -17.50
N GLY A 462 -18.68 2.40 -16.98
CA GLY A 462 -17.84 3.43 -16.36
C GLY A 462 -17.42 4.51 -17.34
N PHE A 463 -16.12 4.62 -17.62
CA PHE A 463 -15.57 5.67 -18.47
C PHE A 463 -15.86 5.39 -19.95
N CYS A 464 -16.80 6.16 -20.52
CA CYS A 464 -17.29 5.97 -21.88
C CYS A 464 -17.97 7.24 -22.42
N GLY A 465 -17.60 7.61 -23.64
CA GLY A 465 -18.23 8.70 -24.37
C GLY A 465 -19.69 8.44 -24.72
N LYS A 466 -20.41 9.49 -25.14
CA LYS A 466 -21.77 9.33 -25.68
C LYS A 466 -21.74 8.53 -26.98
N GLU A 467 -20.89 8.93 -27.92
CA GLU A 467 -20.75 8.30 -29.23
C GLU A 467 -20.29 6.85 -29.09
N GLU A 468 -19.25 6.61 -28.29
CA GLU A 468 -18.78 5.25 -27.97
C GLU A 468 -19.90 4.38 -27.39
N ALA A 469 -20.69 4.90 -26.45
CA ALA A 469 -21.81 4.14 -25.89
C ALA A 469 -22.91 3.86 -26.93
N GLU A 470 -23.17 4.80 -27.84
CA GLU A 470 -24.14 4.60 -28.92
C GLU A 470 -23.65 3.50 -29.87
N ASP A 471 -22.37 3.50 -30.25
CA ASP A 471 -21.81 2.52 -31.16
C ASP A 471 -21.81 1.11 -30.55
N LEU A 472 -21.37 0.98 -29.28
CA LEU A 472 -21.44 -0.29 -28.55
C LEU A 472 -22.87 -0.82 -28.44
N LEU A 473 -23.85 0.06 -28.21
CA LEU A 473 -25.25 -0.34 -28.11
C LEU A 473 -25.85 -0.72 -29.47
N LYS A 474 -25.48 -0.06 -30.58
CA LYS A 474 -25.95 -0.40 -31.93
C LYS A 474 -25.59 -1.84 -32.32
N GLU A 475 -24.46 -2.35 -31.83
CA GLU A 475 -23.99 -3.71 -32.09
C GLU A 475 -24.77 -4.79 -31.32
N THR A 476 -25.50 -4.40 -30.28
CA THR A 476 -26.31 -5.34 -29.48
C THR A 476 -27.56 -5.79 -30.24
N ARG A 477 -27.99 -7.04 -30.01
CA ARG A 477 -29.21 -7.58 -30.64
C ARG A 477 -30.46 -7.33 -29.80
N GLN A 478 -30.34 -7.37 -28.47
CA GLN A 478 -31.43 -7.24 -27.51
C GLN A 478 -31.63 -5.78 -27.07
N THR A 479 -32.65 -5.54 -26.23
CA THR A 479 -32.76 -4.27 -25.49
C THR A 479 -31.71 -4.25 -24.39
N THR A 480 -30.73 -3.37 -24.55
CA THR A 480 -29.56 -3.32 -23.68
C THR A 480 -29.40 -1.92 -23.11
N LEU A 481 -29.07 -1.84 -21.81
CA LEU A 481 -28.63 -0.61 -21.18
C LEU A 481 -27.11 -0.62 -20.96
N LEU A 482 -26.50 0.57 -20.93
CA LEU A 482 -25.10 0.79 -20.60
C LEU A 482 -25.01 1.95 -19.60
N ILE A 483 -24.42 1.67 -18.43
CA ILE A 483 -24.22 2.66 -17.36
C ILE A 483 -22.81 3.24 -17.49
N ARG A 484 -22.71 4.55 -17.69
CA ARG A 484 -21.46 5.28 -17.88
C ARG A 484 -21.39 6.55 -17.06
N PHE A 485 -20.19 7.03 -16.78
CA PHE A 485 -19.98 8.33 -16.17
C PHE A 485 -20.16 9.44 -17.20
N SER A 486 -20.72 10.57 -16.77
CA SER A 486 -20.84 11.73 -17.65
C SER A 486 -19.48 12.35 -17.94
N ASP A 487 -19.20 12.53 -19.21
CA ASP A 487 -17.97 13.16 -19.70
C ASP A 487 -18.01 14.68 -19.67
N ILE A 488 -19.20 15.28 -19.68
CA ILE A 488 -19.37 16.74 -19.84
C ILE A 488 -20.04 17.30 -18.60
N GLU A 489 -21.20 16.77 -18.22
CA GLU A 489 -21.91 17.28 -17.04
C GLU A 489 -21.28 16.72 -15.75
N PHE A 490 -20.79 17.62 -14.90
CA PHE A 490 -20.12 17.28 -13.65
C PHE A 490 -21.05 16.57 -12.67
N GLY A 491 -20.54 15.52 -12.01
CA GLY A 491 -21.27 14.81 -10.95
C GLY A 491 -22.51 14.03 -11.39
N LYS A 492 -22.67 13.76 -12.69
CA LYS A 492 -23.79 13.00 -13.23
C LYS A 492 -23.37 11.60 -13.70
N LEU A 493 -24.23 10.63 -13.44
CA LEU A 493 -24.22 9.30 -14.04
C LEU A 493 -25.14 9.29 -15.26
N LYS A 494 -24.77 8.57 -16.32
CA LYS A 494 -25.59 8.40 -17.53
C LYS A 494 -26.00 6.95 -17.70
N VAL A 495 -27.25 6.75 -18.11
CA VAL A 495 -27.78 5.44 -18.52
C VAL A 495 -28.22 5.56 -19.97
N SER A 496 -27.46 4.94 -20.87
CA SER A 496 -27.80 4.83 -22.29
C SER A 496 -28.60 3.55 -22.51
N VAL A 497 -29.73 3.62 -23.21
CA VAL A 497 -30.64 2.48 -23.40
C VAL A 497 -30.96 2.34 -24.88
N ARG A 498 -30.74 1.17 -25.45
CA ARG A 498 -31.30 0.77 -26.75
C ARG A 498 -32.66 0.13 -26.54
N ASP A 499 -33.71 0.78 -27.03
CA ASP A 499 -35.07 0.26 -26.95
C ASP A 499 -35.37 -0.78 -28.03
N ARG A 500 -36.57 -1.38 -28.00
CA ARG A 500 -37.01 -2.41 -28.95
C ARG A 500 -37.09 -1.92 -30.39
N THR A 501 -37.19 -0.62 -30.60
CA THR A 501 -37.20 -0.01 -31.94
C THR A 501 -35.80 0.18 -32.49
N GLY A 502 -34.77 -0.07 -31.68
CA GLY A 502 -33.36 0.20 -31.98
C GLY A 502 -32.96 1.64 -31.70
N ALA A 503 -33.87 2.49 -31.24
CA ALA A 503 -33.56 3.86 -30.86
C ALA A 503 -32.79 3.90 -29.53
N ILE A 504 -31.81 4.79 -29.45
CA ILE A 504 -30.97 4.96 -28.26
C ILE A 504 -31.39 6.22 -27.50
N ARG A 505 -31.67 6.06 -26.21
CA ARG A 505 -32.05 7.15 -25.30
C ARG A 505 -31.03 7.28 -24.19
N HIS A 506 -30.81 8.51 -23.72
CA HIS A 506 -29.88 8.78 -22.64
C HIS A 506 -30.61 9.43 -21.47
N HIS A 507 -30.47 8.82 -20.30
CA HIS A 507 -30.96 9.32 -19.03
C HIS A 507 -29.78 9.70 -18.14
N TRP A 508 -30.03 10.51 -17.13
CA TRP A 508 -29.00 10.92 -16.18
C TRP A 508 -29.51 10.89 -14.76
N TYR A 509 -28.57 10.71 -13.83
CA TYR A 509 -28.80 10.73 -12.40
C TYR A 509 -27.71 11.52 -11.69
N ASP A 510 -28.08 12.30 -10.68
CA ASP A 510 -27.14 12.97 -9.80
C ASP A 510 -27.20 12.44 -8.35
N THR A 511 -26.41 13.04 -7.46
CA THR A 511 -26.36 12.67 -6.05
C THR A 511 -27.70 12.88 -5.34
N THR A 512 -28.50 13.87 -5.75
CA THR A 512 -29.79 14.17 -5.10
C THR A 512 -30.84 13.09 -5.42
N GLU A 513 -30.91 12.66 -6.68
CA GLU A 513 -31.81 11.60 -7.11
C GLU A 513 -31.42 10.26 -6.49
N LEU A 514 -30.12 9.92 -6.53
CA LEU A 514 -29.64 8.64 -5.99
C LEU A 514 -29.63 8.57 -4.45
N SER A 515 -29.68 9.71 -3.76
CA SER A 515 -29.88 9.74 -2.31
C SER A 515 -31.30 9.37 -1.91
N THR A 516 -32.28 9.66 -2.77
CA THR A 516 -33.69 9.33 -2.54
C THR A 516 -33.96 7.85 -2.84
N ARG A 517 -33.35 7.33 -3.91
CA ARG A 517 -33.51 5.94 -4.34
C ARG A 517 -32.24 5.43 -4.99
N SER A 518 -31.76 4.26 -4.54
CA SER A 518 -30.63 3.57 -5.15
C SER A 518 -30.85 3.31 -6.63
N LEU A 519 -29.79 3.40 -7.44
CA LEU A 519 -29.86 3.18 -8.89
C LEU A 519 -30.49 1.82 -9.26
N ALA A 520 -30.10 0.73 -8.58
CA ALA A 520 -30.66 -0.60 -8.87
C ALA A 520 -32.20 -0.64 -8.77
N ARG A 521 -32.77 -0.04 -7.72
CA ARG A 521 -34.23 0.08 -7.56
C ARG A 521 -34.86 0.99 -8.59
N GLU A 522 -34.19 2.07 -8.96
CA GLU A 522 -34.67 3.00 -9.99
C GLU A 522 -34.72 2.33 -11.36
N LEU A 523 -33.70 1.57 -11.73
CA LEU A 523 -33.66 0.78 -12.96
C LEU A 523 -34.79 -0.25 -13.00
N LEU A 524 -35.10 -0.91 -11.88
CA LEU A 524 -36.15 -1.93 -11.82
C LEU A 524 -37.59 -1.37 -11.82
N SER A 525 -37.81 -0.16 -11.32
CA SER A 525 -39.16 0.37 -11.06
C SER A 525 -39.60 1.47 -12.02
N ASN A 526 -38.67 2.17 -12.67
CA ASN A 526 -39.02 3.27 -13.56
C ASN A 526 -39.43 2.75 -14.94
N SER A 527 -40.58 3.24 -15.45
CA SER A 527 -41.11 2.88 -16.77
C SER A 527 -40.16 3.23 -17.93
N LYS A 528 -39.19 4.14 -17.72
CA LYS A 528 -38.11 4.46 -18.68
C LYS A 528 -37.27 3.22 -19.07
N TYR A 529 -37.14 2.24 -18.18
CA TYR A 529 -36.35 1.03 -18.40
C TYR A 529 -37.23 -0.21 -18.63
N TYR A 530 -38.53 -0.01 -18.86
CA TYR A 530 -39.44 -1.12 -19.12
C TYR A 530 -39.02 -1.88 -20.39
N GLY A 531 -38.89 -3.20 -20.25
CA GLY A 531 -38.53 -4.09 -21.36
C GLY A 531 -37.04 -4.11 -21.70
N VAL A 532 -36.15 -3.57 -20.86
CA VAL A 532 -34.70 -3.83 -20.94
C VAL A 532 -34.41 -5.27 -20.52
N GLU A 533 -33.72 -6.01 -21.37
CA GLU A 533 -33.41 -7.43 -21.17
C GLU A 533 -32.01 -7.64 -20.61
N SER A 534 -31.05 -6.78 -20.97
CA SER A 534 -29.64 -6.92 -20.59
C SER A 534 -28.97 -5.61 -20.18
N ILE A 535 -27.93 -5.74 -19.35
CA ILE A 535 -26.92 -4.73 -19.08
C ILE A 535 -25.69 -5.09 -19.93
N TYR A 536 -25.14 -4.11 -20.64
CA TYR A 536 -23.99 -4.31 -21.52
C TYR A 536 -22.80 -4.93 -20.76
N PRO A 537 -22.07 -5.91 -21.34
CA PRO A 537 -22.19 -6.41 -22.71
C PRO A 537 -23.27 -7.48 -22.93
N ASN A 538 -23.59 -8.30 -21.92
CA ASN A 538 -24.60 -9.36 -22.04
C ASN A 538 -25.01 -9.91 -20.66
N ILE A 539 -25.13 -9.04 -19.67
CA ILE A 539 -25.50 -9.40 -18.30
C ILE A 539 -27.03 -9.38 -18.20
N ASN A 540 -27.66 -10.45 -17.71
CA ASN A 540 -29.12 -10.49 -17.57
C ASN A 540 -29.61 -9.42 -16.58
N PHE A 541 -30.48 -8.51 -17.04
CA PHE A 541 -30.88 -7.33 -16.27
C PHE A 541 -31.62 -7.68 -14.97
N ALA A 542 -32.61 -8.57 -15.04
CA ALA A 542 -33.44 -8.95 -13.89
C ALA A 542 -32.63 -9.71 -12.83
N GLN A 543 -31.78 -10.64 -13.28
CA GLN A 543 -30.91 -11.43 -12.41
C GLN A 543 -29.87 -10.55 -11.72
N ALA A 544 -29.20 -9.66 -12.45
CA ALA A 544 -28.14 -8.81 -11.93
C ALA A 544 -28.63 -7.83 -10.86
N LEU A 545 -29.84 -7.31 -10.99
CA LEU A 545 -30.41 -6.34 -10.05
C LEU A 545 -31.24 -7.00 -8.93
N GLY A 546 -31.30 -8.33 -8.89
CA GLY A 546 -32.03 -9.08 -7.85
C GLY A 546 -33.55 -8.90 -7.92
N ALA A 547 -34.12 -8.78 -9.13
CA ALA A 547 -35.57 -8.76 -9.30
C ALA A 547 -36.17 -10.06 -8.75
N ARG A 548 -37.12 -9.95 -7.81
CA ARG A 548 -37.89 -11.13 -7.36
C ARG A 548 -38.64 -11.66 -8.57
N THR A 549 -38.33 -12.89 -9.01
CA THR A 549 -39.20 -13.62 -9.93
C THR A 549 -40.59 -13.67 -9.30
N PRO A 550 -41.66 -13.24 -9.99
CA PRO A 550 -43.00 -13.54 -9.51
C PRO A 550 -43.09 -15.07 -9.37
N PRO A 551 -43.58 -15.61 -8.24
CA PRO A 551 -43.72 -17.05 -8.10
C PRO A 551 -44.61 -17.56 -9.24
N ASN A 552 -44.10 -18.52 -10.01
CA ASN A 552 -44.85 -19.21 -11.06
C ASN A 552 -45.93 -20.16 -10.52
N GLU A 553 -46.21 -20.12 -9.21
CA GLU A 553 -47.30 -20.86 -8.59
C GLU A 553 -48.37 -19.87 -8.10
N PRO A 554 -49.66 -20.09 -8.41
CA PRO A 554 -50.74 -19.34 -7.80
C PRO A 554 -50.64 -19.49 -6.27
N PRO A 555 -50.97 -18.45 -5.50
CA PRO A 555 -50.87 -18.50 -4.05
C PRO A 555 -51.71 -19.68 -3.55
N LYS A 556 -51.05 -20.68 -2.95
CA LYS A 556 -51.76 -21.77 -2.27
C LYS A 556 -52.66 -21.13 -1.21
N PRO A 557 -53.95 -21.52 -1.13
CA PRO A 557 -54.85 -20.98 -0.12
C PRO A 557 -54.22 -21.21 1.25
N ARG A 558 -54.13 -20.15 2.05
CA ARG A 558 -53.66 -20.26 3.44
C ARG A 558 -54.66 -21.15 4.18
N HIS A 559 -54.32 -22.42 4.37
CA HIS A 559 -54.94 -23.20 5.42
C HIS A 559 -54.54 -22.56 6.75
N LEU A 560 -55.47 -21.81 7.34
CA LEU A 560 -55.37 -21.38 8.73
C LEU A 560 -55.34 -22.65 9.57
N GLN A 561 -54.14 -23.12 9.92
CA GLN A 561 -54.02 -24.05 11.04
C GLN A 561 -54.24 -23.22 12.31
N PRO A 562 -55.21 -23.58 13.16
CA PRO A 562 -55.41 -22.89 14.43
C PRO A 562 -54.16 -23.09 15.29
N THR A 563 -53.53 -21.99 15.66
CA THR A 563 -52.41 -21.96 16.62
C THR A 563 -52.93 -22.37 18.01
N PRO A 564 -52.16 -23.08 18.86
CA PRO A 564 -52.61 -23.57 20.18
C PRO A 564 -53.03 -22.50 21.20
N LEU A 565 -52.88 -21.21 20.87
CA LEU A 565 -53.19 -20.07 21.73
C LEU A 565 -54.68 -19.72 21.83
N TYR A 566 -55.58 -20.51 21.24
CA TYR A 566 -57.03 -20.28 21.30
C TYR A 566 -57.71 -20.90 22.55
N PHE A 567 -57.02 -21.75 23.31
CA PHE A 567 -57.60 -22.43 24.48
C PHE A 567 -57.13 -21.92 25.85
N ASP A 568 -56.17 -20.99 25.92
CA ASP A 568 -55.61 -20.50 27.21
C ASP A 568 -56.44 -19.39 27.90
N ASN A 569 -57.61 -19.04 27.37
CA ASN A 569 -58.48 -17.98 27.93
C ASN A 569 -59.82 -18.49 28.48
N GLN A 570 -59.96 -19.78 28.79
CA GLN A 570 -61.21 -20.35 29.35
C GLN A 570 -61.14 -20.90 30.77
N ASP A 571 -60.00 -20.81 31.49
CA ASP A 571 -59.89 -21.29 32.88
C ASP A 571 -59.50 -20.21 33.91
N ALA A 572 -59.87 -18.95 33.67
CA ALA A 572 -59.82 -17.91 34.69
C ALA A 572 -61.15 -17.79 35.45
N GLY A 573 -61.29 -18.60 36.50
CA GLY A 573 -61.94 -18.13 37.74
C GLY A 573 -63.45 -18.24 37.85
N MET A 574 -64.00 -19.45 37.77
CA MET A 574 -65.17 -19.83 38.56
C MET A 574 -64.72 -20.07 40.02
N PHE A 575 -65.23 -19.23 40.92
CA PHE A 575 -65.46 -19.42 42.37
C PHE A 575 -64.29 -19.45 43.38
N THR A 576 -64.34 -18.49 44.31
CA THR A 576 -64.41 -18.57 45.80
C THR A 576 -63.87 -17.23 46.35
N PHE A 577 -64.52 -16.39 47.17
CA PHE A 577 -65.73 -16.37 47.99
C PHE A 577 -66.46 -15.03 47.80
#